data_AF-A0A9W8E4Y7-F1
#
_entry.id   AF-A0A9W8E4Y7-F1
#
_cell.length_a   1.000
_cell.length_b   1.000
_cell.length_c   1.000
_cell.angle_alpha   90.00
_cell.angle_beta   90.00
_cell.angle_gamma   90.00
#
_symmetry.space_group_name_H-M   'P 1'
#
loop_
_entity.id
_entity.type
_entity.pdbx_description
1 polymer ?
#
loop_
_entity_poly.entity_id
_entity_poly.type
_entity_poly.pdbx_seq_one_letter_code
_entity_poly.pdbx_strand_id
1 'polypeptide(L)'
;PLVAWLTGITSNNIDLSVDTLRTVTLPLLKSFGIDEGIELRITKRGSVPDGGGEVQFICPVVRAVKPVMLVDEGRIKRIRGIAHSTRVSPDLANRAVSSVRSVVNRYIPDVFIYTDTYKGAEAGKSPGYGVTLVAESTTGVLLSAERIATAGETPENLGKLIAKQLLDEVRKGGCFDSNHQWLPLLLMTISPEDVSKIRLGKLTEFTMQYLRDLRDFFGITFKIKPDTHTKTILLTCVGTGFLNVNRKTT
;
A
#
# COMPACT_ATOMS: atom_id res chain seq x y z
N PRO A 1 6.72 5.62 -22.11
CA PRO A 1 6.20 5.70 -20.72
C PRO A 1 4.69 5.48 -20.79
N LEU A 2 4.13 4.70 -19.87
CA LEU A 2 2.68 4.52 -19.77
C LEU A 2 2.12 5.76 -19.08
N VAL A 3 1.16 6.42 -19.72
CA VAL A 3 0.37 7.50 -19.13
C VAL A 3 -1.09 7.11 -19.25
N ALA A 4 -1.75 6.91 -18.12
CA ALA A 4 -3.14 6.48 -18.07
C ALA A 4 -3.97 7.45 -17.23
N TRP A 5 -5.14 7.81 -17.74
CA TRP A 5 -6.15 8.56 -17.01
C TRP A 5 -7.22 7.57 -16.56
N LEU A 6 -7.33 7.39 -15.26
CA LEU A 6 -8.28 6.49 -14.63
C LEU A 6 -9.41 7.33 -14.03
N THR A 7 -10.65 6.95 -14.31
CA THR A 7 -11.84 7.62 -13.78
C THR A 7 -12.73 6.62 -13.03
N GLY A 8 -13.38 7.07 -11.95
CA GLY A 8 -14.28 6.21 -11.18
C GLY A 8 -14.22 6.44 -9.67
N ILE A 9 -14.36 5.35 -8.92
CA ILE A 9 -14.23 5.34 -7.45
C ILE A 9 -12.75 5.33 -7.08
N THR A 10 -12.33 6.21 -6.16
CA THR A 10 -10.93 6.35 -5.73
C THR A 10 -10.65 5.71 -4.37
N SER A 11 -11.69 5.38 -3.62
CA SER A 11 -11.58 4.78 -2.30
C SER A 11 -12.84 3.98 -1.93
N ASN A 12 -12.64 2.79 -1.40
CA ASN A 12 -13.68 1.93 -0.81
C ASN A 12 -13.05 1.07 0.33
N ASN A 13 -13.80 0.13 0.90
CA ASN A 13 -13.31 -0.76 1.97
C ASN A 13 -12.90 -2.17 1.47
N ILE A 14 -12.82 -2.37 0.16
CA ILE A 14 -12.55 -3.68 -0.48
C ILE A 14 -11.18 -3.65 -1.16
N ASP A 15 -10.91 -2.59 -1.91
CA ASP A 15 -9.72 -2.38 -2.73
C ASP A 15 -8.78 -1.34 -2.10
N LEU A 16 -7.53 -1.36 -2.55
CA LEU A 16 -6.55 -0.35 -2.17
C LEU A 16 -6.94 1.04 -2.70
N SER A 17 -6.96 2.03 -1.82
CA SER A 17 -7.22 3.41 -2.22
C SER A 17 -6.03 4.04 -2.95
N VAL A 18 -6.31 5.11 -3.68
CA VAL A 18 -5.29 5.91 -4.37
C VAL A 18 -4.23 6.49 -3.42
N ASP A 19 -4.55 6.69 -2.14
CA ASP A 19 -3.58 7.15 -1.13
C ASP A 19 -2.58 6.06 -0.80
N THR A 20 -3.06 4.84 -0.56
CA THR A 20 -2.21 3.68 -0.27
C THR A 20 -1.36 3.32 -1.47
N LEU A 21 -1.93 3.36 -2.68
CA LEU A 21 -1.16 3.17 -3.92
C LEU A 21 -0.02 4.19 -4.03
N ARG A 22 -0.31 5.48 -3.81
CA ARG A 22 0.68 6.55 -3.87
C ARG A 22 1.77 6.44 -2.81
N THR A 23 1.38 6.12 -1.57
CA THR A 23 2.26 6.23 -0.40
C THR A 23 3.02 4.94 -0.07
N VAL A 24 2.52 3.77 -0.48
CA VAL A 24 3.15 2.46 -0.20
C VAL A 24 3.49 1.71 -1.48
N THR A 25 2.54 1.59 -2.41
CA THR A 25 2.80 0.82 -3.65
C THR A 25 3.86 1.47 -4.53
N LEU A 26 3.85 2.80 -4.72
CA LEU A 26 4.88 3.45 -5.54
C LEU A 26 6.30 3.31 -4.94
N PRO A 27 6.54 3.59 -3.64
CA PRO A 27 7.85 3.30 -3.03
C PRO A 27 8.27 1.83 -3.13
N LEU A 28 7.33 0.90 -3.02
CA LEU A 28 7.59 -0.52 -3.25
C LEU A 28 8.12 -0.74 -4.67
N LEU A 29 7.44 -0.23 -5.70
CA LEU A 29 7.88 -0.36 -7.09
C LEU A 29 9.28 0.26 -7.31
N LYS A 30 9.59 1.37 -6.65
CA LYS A 30 10.93 2.00 -6.68
C LYS A 30 12.01 1.06 -6.14
N SER A 31 11.73 0.31 -5.07
CA SER A 31 12.70 -0.67 -4.52
C SER A 31 13.06 -1.78 -5.50
N PHE A 32 12.15 -2.10 -6.44
CA PHE A 32 12.37 -3.04 -7.54
C PHE A 32 12.94 -2.38 -8.81
N GLY A 33 13.45 -1.14 -8.71
CA GLY A 33 14.09 -0.44 -9.83
C GLY A 33 13.14 0.22 -10.83
N ILE A 34 11.89 0.47 -10.43
CA ILE A 34 10.94 1.30 -11.19
C ILE A 34 10.95 2.71 -10.59
N ASP A 35 12.03 3.43 -10.81
CA ASP A 35 12.39 4.67 -10.11
C ASP A 35 12.12 5.94 -10.91
N GLU A 36 12.60 6.04 -12.14
CA GLU A 36 12.57 7.29 -12.90
C GLU A 36 11.18 7.63 -13.47
N GLY A 37 10.48 8.59 -12.84
CA GLY A 37 9.26 9.18 -13.40
C GLY A 37 7.96 8.42 -13.11
N ILE A 38 7.97 7.47 -12.16
CA ILE A 38 6.71 6.88 -11.66
C ILE A 38 5.96 7.88 -10.77
N GLU A 39 4.72 8.17 -11.12
CA GLU A 39 3.90 9.17 -10.44
C GLU A 39 2.41 8.82 -10.46
N LEU A 40 1.71 9.12 -9.38
CA LEU A 40 0.25 9.02 -9.29
C LEU A 40 -0.31 10.36 -8.82
N ARG A 41 -0.95 11.11 -9.72
CA ARG A 41 -1.57 12.40 -9.45
C ARG A 41 -3.07 12.24 -9.32
N ILE A 42 -3.61 12.68 -8.18
CA ILE A 42 -5.04 12.66 -7.91
C ILE A 42 -5.59 14.03 -8.28
N THR A 43 -6.32 14.14 -9.39
CA THR A 43 -6.93 15.40 -9.83
C THR A 43 -8.32 15.57 -9.23
N LYS A 44 -9.09 14.48 -9.12
CA LYS A 44 -10.41 14.47 -8.47
C LYS A 44 -10.56 13.22 -7.61
N ARG A 45 -11.23 13.35 -6.47
CA ARG A 45 -11.63 12.20 -5.64
C ARG A 45 -13.04 11.75 -6.00
N GLY A 46 -13.30 10.45 -5.89
CA GLY A 46 -14.62 9.87 -6.10
C GLY A 46 -14.94 8.84 -5.04
N SER A 47 -15.87 9.17 -4.14
CA SER A 47 -16.35 8.21 -3.15
C SER A 47 -17.46 7.33 -3.71
N VAL A 48 -17.66 6.16 -3.12
CA VAL A 48 -18.84 5.32 -3.37
C VAL A 48 -20.14 6.08 -3.03
N PRO A 49 -21.25 5.83 -3.72
CA PRO A 49 -21.43 4.88 -4.82
C PRO A 49 -21.12 5.45 -6.23
N ASP A 50 -21.29 6.75 -6.47
CA ASP A 50 -21.31 7.30 -7.83
C ASP A 50 -19.92 7.67 -8.36
N GLY A 51 -18.89 7.66 -7.50
CA GLY A 51 -17.50 7.91 -7.86
C GLY A 51 -17.29 9.32 -8.42
N GLY A 52 -16.77 9.40 -9.65
CA GLY A 52 -16.44 10.66 -10.32
C GLY A 52 -15.05 11.22 -9.98
N GLY A 53 -14.16 10.37 -9.44
CA GLY A 53 -12.76 10.69 -9.28
C GLY A 53 -11.99 10.51 -10.58
N GLU A 54 -10.80 11.10 -10.61
CA GLU A 54 -9.92 11.16 -11.75
C GLU A 54 -8.48 11.14 -11.26
N VAL A 55 -7.69 10.21 -11.79
CA VAL A 55 -6.32 9.97 -11.38
C VAL A 55 -5.46 9.76 -12.61
N GLN A 56 -4.33 10.47 -12.67
CA GLN A 56 -3.32 10.29 -13.69
C GLN A 56 -2.21 9.39 -13.13
N PHE A 57 -2.00 8.25 -13.77
CA PHE A 57 -0.88 7.35 -13.49
C PHE A 57 0.17 7.46 -14.59
N ILE A 58 1.41 7.72 -14.18
CA ILE A 58 2.58 7.78 -15.06
C ILE A 58 3.54 6.70 -14.61
N CYS A 59 3.96 5.83 -15.52
CA CYS A 59 4.90 4.76 -15.22
C CYS A 59 5.98 4.66 -16.31
N PRO A 60 7.27 4.65 -15.94
CA PRO A 60 8.35 4.43 -16.89
C PRO A 60 8.33 3.01 -17.43
N VAL A 61 8.90 2.84 -18.62
CA VAL A 61 9.10 1.51 -19.19
C VAL A 61 10.47 1.01 -18.74
N VAL A 62 10.51 0.03 -17.85
CA VAL A 62 11.75 -0.63 -17.42
C VAL A 62 12.02 -1.86 -18.28
N ARG A 63 13.31 -2.17 -18.51
CA ARG A 63 13.71 -3.39 -19.25
C ARG A 63 13.57 -4.65 -18.40
N ALA A 64 14.00 -4.56 -17.15
CA ALA A 64 13.89 -5.61 -16.15
C ALA A 64 13.69 -4.94 -14.79
N VAL A 65 13.02 -5.63 -13.88
CA VAL A 65 12.98 -5.24 -12.47
C VAL A 65 14.27 -5.69 -11.76
N LYS A 66 14.55 -5.15 -10.58
CA LYS A 66 15.72 -5.51 -9.79
C LYS A 66 15.34 -6.56 -8.73
N PRO A 67 16.18 -7.57 -8.49
CA PRO A 67 16.02 -8.45 -7.34
C PRO A 67 16.19 -7.63 -6.04
N VAL A 68 15.53 -8.05 -4.97
CA VAL A 68 15.53 -7.33 -3.69
C VAL A 68 15.86 -8.22 -2.51
N MET A 69 16.48 -7.63 -1.49
CA MET A 69 16.82 -8.25 -0.22
C MET A 69 16.21 -7.44 0.93
N LEU A 70 14.90 -7.61 1.15
CA LEU A 70 14.13 -6.88 2.15
C LEU A 70 13.79 -7.80 3.32
N VAL A 71 14.77 -7.97 4.21
CA VAL A 71 14.70 -8.92 5.33
C VAL A 71 14.59 -8.22 6.69
N ASP A 72 15.07 -6.99 6.80
CA ASP A 72 15.07 -6.23 8.04
C ASP A 72 13.83 -5.32 8.12
N GLU A 73 12.92 -5.68 9.02
CA GLU A 73 11.71 -4.90 9.30
C GLU A 73 12.01 -3.59 10.05
N GLY A 74 13.15 -3.53 10.77
CA GLY A 74 13.52 -2.37 11.57
C GLY A 74 12.53 -2.06 12.69
N ARG A 75 12.63 -0.84 13.24
CA ARG A 75 11.66 -0.32 14.23
C ARG A 75 10.83 0.78 13.60
N ILE A 76 9.54 0.86 13.96
CA ILE A 76 8.69 1.97 13.52
C ILE A 76 9.22 3.29 14.10
N LYS A 77 9.63 4.21 13.23
CA LYS A 77 10.19 5.52 13.62
C LYS A 77 9.16 6.64 13.60
N ARG A 78 8.12 6.52 12.78
CA ARG A 78 7.05 7.54 12.66
C ARG A 78 5.80 6.97 11.99
N ILE A 79 4.67 7.65 12.20
CA ILE A 79 3.43 7.39 11.47
C ILE A 79 3.07 8.62 10.65
N ARG A 80 2.76 8.40 9.37
CA ARG A 80 2.19 9.38 8.47
C ARG A 80 0.78 8.97 8.09
N GLY A 81 -0.03 9.90 7.61
CA GLY A 81 -1.36 9.56 7.15
C GLY A 81 -2.00 10.67 6.34
N ILE A 82 -3.10 10.31 5.69
CA ILE A 82 -3.93 11.19 4.91
C ILE A 82 -5.37 10.94 5.36
N ALA A 83 -6.03 11.98 5.84
CA ALA A 83 -7.45 11.98 6.15
C ALA A 83 -8.16 12.79 5.06
N HIS A 84 -8.83 12.11 4.13
CA HIS A 84 -9.51 12.78 3.03
C HIS A 84 -11.00 12.98 3.32
N SER A 85 -11.56 14.04 2.76
CA SER A 85 -13.02 14.28 2.78
C SER A 85 -13.51 14.85 1.45
N THR A 86 -14.66 14.38 1.01
CA THR A 86 -15.32 14.71 -0.26
C THR A 86 -16.77 15.06 0.01
N ARG A 87 -17.22 16.25 -0.41
CA ARG A 87 -18.61 16.74 -0.26
C ARG A 87 -19.19 16.65 1.17
N VAL A 88 -18.34 16.59 2.19
CA VAL A 88 -18.73 16.60 3.60
C VAL A 88 -17.92 17.65 4.36
N SER A 89 -18.30 17.92 5.60
CA SER A 89 -17.56 18.86 6.44
C SER A 89 -16.13 18.36 6.70
N PRO A 90 -15.10 19.21 6.54
CA PRO A 90 -13.72 18.89 6.93
C PRO A 90 -13.58 18.46 8.40
N ASP A 91 -14.52 18.91 9.26
CA ASP A 91 -14.56 18.55 10.67
C ASP A 91 -14.64 17.03 10.90
N LEU A 92 -15.31 16.28 10.01
CA LEU A 92 -15.39 14.83 10.12
C LEU A 92 -14.00 14.18 10.01
N ALA A 93 -13.19 14.63 9.05
CA ALA A 93 -11.81 14.17 8.92
C ALA A 93 -10.96 14.57 10.14
N ASN A 94 -11.11 15.80 10.63
CA ASN A 94 -10.37 16.30 11.80
C ASN A 94 -10.69 15.52 13.09
N ARG A 95 -11.96 15.17 13.30
CA ARG A 95 -12.40 14.34 14.43
C ARG A 95 -11.84 12.91 14.33
N ALA A 96 -11.82 12.33 13.13
CA ALA A 96 -11.18 11.03 12.90
C ALA A 96 -9.67 11.09 13.21
N VAL A 97 -8.97 12.13 12.77
CA VAL A 97 -7.54 12.36 13.08
C VAL A 97 -7.28 12.45 14.58
N SER A 98 -8.09 13.21 15.31
CA SER A 98 -7.99 13.32 16.77
C SER A 98 -8.19 11.96 17.44
N SER A 99 -9.14 11.17 16.94
CA SER A 99 -9.39 9.82 17.43
C SER A 99 -8.22 8.86 17.16
N VAL A 100 -7.64 8.90 15.96
CA VAL A 100 -6.43 8.12 15.64
C VAL A 100 -5.31 8.45 16.63
N ARG A 101 -5.00 9.74 16.80
CA ARG A 101 -3.95 10.23 17.71
C ARG A 101 -4.16 9.75 19.14
N SER A 102 -5.41 9.70 19.62
CA SER A 102 -5.73 9.21 20.98
C SER A 102 -5.27 7.76 21.24
N VAL A 103 -5.14 6.96 20.19
CA VAL A 103 -4.69 5.57 20.24
C VAL A 103 -3.19 5.47 19.97
N VAL A 104 -2.70 6.03 18.85
CA VAL A 104 -1.31 5.81 18.41
C VAL A 104 -0.28 6.59 19.22
N ASN A 105 -0.64 7.73 19.82
CA ASN A 105 0.31 8.55 20.59
C ASN A 105 0.83 7.86 21.85
N ARG A 106 0.19 6.76 22.29
CA ARG A 106 0.68 5.93 23.39
C ARG A 106 1.92 5.13 23.03
N TYR A 107 2.16 4.93 21.73
CA TYR A 107 3.25 4.10 21.20
C TYR A 107 4.33 4.95 20.55
N ILE A 108 3.94 6.00 19.82
CA ILE A 108 4.90 6.84 19.10
C ILE A 108 4.46 8.31 19.09
N PRO A 109 5.36 9.26 19.41
CA PRO A 109 5.01 10.68 19.41
C PRO A 109 5.03 11.32 18.01
N ASP A 110 5.86 10.83 17.09
CA ASP A 110 5.96 11.37 15.71
C ASP A 110 4.82 10.85 14.82
N VAL A 111 3.66 11.50 14.96
CA VAL A 111 2.45 11.19 14.19
C VAL A 111 1.96 12.44 13.46
N PHE A 112 2.02 12.41 12.12
CA PHE A 112 1.53 13.49 11.28
C PHE A 112 0.50 12.97 10.27
N ILE A 113 -0.73 13.45 10.37
CA ILE A 113 -1.82 13.08 9.47
C ILE A 113 -2.28 14.35 8.75
N TYR A 114 -2.10 14.35 7.43
CA TYR A 114 -2.48 15.45 6.56
C TYR A 114 -3.99 15.38 6.26
N THR A 115 -4.68 16.50 6.35
CA THR A 115 -6.13 16.58 6.08
C THR A 115 -6.35 17.12 4.67
N ASP A 116 -6.90 16.29 3.79
CA ASP A 116 -7.04 16.56 2.35
C ASP A 116 -8.53 16.70 2.01
N THR A 117 -9.02 17.94 1.92
CA THR A 117 -10.45 18.21 1.73
C THR A 117 -10.74 18.70 0.31
N TYR A 118 -11.59 17.98 -0.40
CA TYR A 118 -12.04 18.33 -1.73
C TYR A 118 -13.44 18.95 -1.73
N LYS A 119 -13.63 19.99 -2.54
CA LYS A 119 -14.91 20.70 -2.70
C LYS A 119 -15.31 20.84 -4.17
N GLY A 120 -16.58 21.13 -4.41
CA GLY A 120 -17.10 21.39 -5.75
C GLY A 120 -16.92 20.20 -6.71
N ALA A 121 -16.44 20.47 -7.92
CA ALA A 121 -16.27 19.47 -8.97
C ALA A 121 -15.13 18.47 -8.69
N GLU A 122 -14.15 18.83 -7.87
CA GLU A 122 -13.00 17.96 -7.55
C GLU A 122 -13.33 16.90 -6.50
N ALA A 123 -14.45 17.06 -5.79
CA ALA A 123 -14.94 16.13 -4.78
C ALA A 123 -15.78 14.97 -5.33
N GLY A 124 -15.79 14.78 -6.65
CA GLY A 124 -16.55 13.71 -7.30
C GLY A 124 -18.05 13.91 -7.18
N LYS A 125 -18.81 12.82 -7.11
CA LYS A 125 -20.27 12.83 -7.14
C LYS A 125 -20.93 12.45 -5.81
N SER A 126 -20.23 11.73 -4.94
CA SER A 126 -20.79 11.23 -3.69
C SER A 126 -20.03 11.75 -2.45
N PRO A 127 -20.73 11.95 -1.31
CA PRO A 127 -20.09 12.32 -0.07
C PRO A 127 -19.32 11.16 0.54
N GLY A 128 -18.16 11.45 1.12
CA GLY A 128 -17.34 10.45 1.78
C GLY A 128 -16.22 11.06 2.59
N TYR A 129 -15.72 10.29 3.55
CA TYR A 129 -14.47 10.59 4.24
C TYR A 129 -13.78 9.30 4.62
N GLY A 130 -12.46 9.36 4.72
CA GLY A 130 -11.64 8.19 4.97
C GLY A 130 -10.30 8.60 5.54
N VAL A 131 -9.64 7.63 6.15
CA VAL A 131 -8.29 7.80 6.67
C VAL A 131 -7.42 6.70 6.10
N THR A 132 -6.20 7.06 5.74
CA THR A 132 -5.12 6.14 5.39
C THR A 132 -3.95 6.46 6.31
N LEU A 133 -3.41 5.44 6.96
CA LEU A 133 -2.24 5.55 7.83
C LEU A 133 -1.12 4.68 7.29
N VAL A 134 0.11 5.18 7.42
CA VAL A 134 1.34 4.49 7.01
C VAL A 134 2.34 4.58 8.16
N ALA A 135 2.74 3.43 8.69
CA ALA A 135 3.85 3.33 9.62
C ALA A 135 5.15 3.15 8.84
N GLU A 136 6.14 4.00 9.11
CA GLU A 136 7.44 3.95 8.46
C GLU A 136 8.50 3.46 9.45
N SER A 137 9.31 2.50 9.03
CA SER A 137 10.40 1.95 9.83
C SER A 137 11.73 2.69 9.64
N THR A 138 12.70 2.39 10.49
CA THR A 138 14.09 2.83 10.36
C THR A 138 14.77 2.30 9.10
N THR A 139 14.33 1.16 8.57
CA THR A 139 14.87 0.52 7.37
C THR A 139 14.13 0.90 6.10
N GLY A 140 13.13 1.78 6.20
CA GLY A 140 12.32 2.23 5.05
C GLY A 140 11.13 1.32 4.72
N VAL A 141 10.80 0.35 5.59
CA VAL A 141 9.57 -0.46 5.47
C VAL A 141 8.36 0.43 5.71
N LEU A 142 7.34 0.22 4.88
CA LEU A 142 6.07 0.94 4.93
C LEU A 142 4.94 -0.07 5.16
N LEU A 143 4.20 0.09 6.25
CA LEU A 143 3.03 -0.71 6.56
C LEU A 143 1.80 0.18 6.55
N SER A 144 0.80 -0.15 5.73
CA SER A 144 -0.42 0.65 5.61
C SER A 144 -1.63 0.02 6.27
N ALA A 145 -2.54 0.87 6.70
CA ALA A 145 -3.92 0.52 6.97
C ALA A 145 -4.81 1.67 6.52
N GLU A 146 -5.96 1.35 5.94
CA GLU A 146 -6.92 2.35 5.49
C GLU A 146 -8.35 1.92 5.78
N ARG A 147 -9.21 2.92 5.90
CA ARG A 147 -10.64 2.69 6.10
C ARG A 147 -11.44 3.90 5.65
N ILE A 148 -12.52 3.62 4.94
CA ILE A 148 -13.49 4.59 4.46
C ILE A 148 -14.74 4.50 5.33
N ALA A 149 -15.28 5.65 5.71
CA ALA A 149 -16.46 5.72 6.55
C ALA A 149 -17.67 5.11 5.84
N THR A 150 -18.40 4.29 6.57
CA THR A 150 -19.71 3.78 6.13
C THR A 150 -20.84 4.68 6.61
N ALA A 151 -22.02 4.59 5.98
CA ALA A 151 -23.17 5.39 6.38
C ALA A 151 -23.54 5.13 7.85
N GLY A 152 -23.64 6.19 8.65
CA GLY A 152 -23.92 6.11 10.09
C GLY A 152 -22.70 5.84 10.99
N GLU A 153 -21.51 5.61 10.42
CA GLU A 153 -20.30 5.43 11.21
C GLU A 153 -19.74 6.78 11.70
N THR A 154 -19.50 6.87 13.02
CA THR A 154 -18.91 8.08 13.63
C THR A 154 -17.43 8.20 13.28
N PRO A 155 -16.90 9.43 13.06
CA PRO A 155 -15.48 9.64 12.82
C PRO A 155 -14.57 9.11 13.93
N GLU A 156 -15.03 9.16 15.18
CA GLU A 156 -14.29 8.66 16.33
C GLU A 156 -14.10 7.14 16.26
N ASN A 157 -15.17 6.41 15.91
CA ASN A 157 -15.08 4.97 15.73
C ASN A 157 -14.17 4.60 14.56
N LEU A 158 -14.31 5.30 13.42
CA LEU A 158 -13.43 5.12 12.26
C LEU A 158 -11.95 5.26 12.67
N GLY A 159 -11.61 6.36 13.37
CA GLY A 159 -10.25 6.63 13.82
C GLY A 159 -9.69 5.59 14.80
N LYS A 160 -10.51 5.06 15.71
CA LYS A 160 -10.10 3.98 16.62
C LYS A 160 -9.84 2.67 15.87
N LEU A 161 -10.70 2.33 14.91
CA LEU A 161 -10.61 1.08 14.16
C LEU A 161 -9.40 1.06 13.25
N ILE A 162 -9.16 2.13 12.47
CA ILE A 162 -7.99 2.21 11.61
C ILE A 162 -6.67 2.23 12.39
N ALA A 163 -6.64 2.91 13.55
CA ALA A 163 -5.47 2.88 14.42
C ALA A 163 -5.15 1.45 14.91
N LYS A 164 -6.18 0.69 15.29
CA LYS A 164 -6.03 -0.72 15.68
C LYS A 164 -5.57 -1.59 14.50
N GLN A 165 -6.15 -1.39 13.31
CA GLN A 165 -5.75 -2.12 12.10
C GLN A 165 -4.27 -1.87 11.76
N LEU A 166 -3.80 -0.63 11.85
CA LEU A 166 -2.38 -0.32 11.64
C LEU A 166 -1.50 -1.02 12.68
N LEU A 167 -1.87 -0.96 13.95
CA LEU A 167 -1.11 -1.62 15.03
C LEU A 167 -1.12 -3.16 14.87
N ASP A 168 -2.19 -3.74 14.34
CA ASP A 168 -2.24 -5.15 14.00
C ASP A 168 -1.31 -5.51 12.84
N GLU A 169 -1.21 -4.68 11.79
CA GLU A 169 -0.21 -4.88 10.73
C GLU A 169 1.23 -4.78 11.27
N VAL A 170 1.51 -3.78 12.13
CA VAL A 170 2.81 -3.66 12.80
C VAL A 170 3.10 -4.88 13.67
N ARG A 171 2.10 -5.41 14.38
CA ARG A 171 2.24 -6.60 15.23
C ARG A 171 2.47 -7.88 14.42
N LYS A 172 1.91 -7.99 13.21
CA LYS A 172 2.16 -9.13 12.30
C LYS A 172 3.60 -9.16 11.80
N GLY A 173 4.28 -8.02 11.79
CA GLY A 173 5.68 -7.88 11.39
C GLY A 173 5.91 -8.08 9.88
N GLY A 174 7.18 -8.15 9.50
CA GLY A 174 7.61 -8.24 8.11
C GLY A 174 7.76 -6.89 7.41
N CYS A 175 8.27 -6.95 6.18
CA CYS A 175 8.61 -5.78 5.39
C CYS A 175 7.45 -5.25 4.52
N PHE A 176 6.33 -5.97 4.48
CA PHE A 176 5.17 -5.63 3.67
C PHE A 176 3.88 -5.94 4.44
N ASP A 177 2.90 -5.05 4.36
CA ASP A 177 1.58 -5.28 4.95
C ASP A 177 0.81 -6.38 4.20
N SER A 178 -0.26 -6.85 4.84
CA SER A 178 -1.08 -7.96 4.35
C SER A 178 -1.66 -7.72 2.94
N ASN A 179 -1.99 -6.47 2.59
CA ASN A 179 -2.60 -6.14 1.30
C ASN A 179 -1.57 -6.06 0.16
N HIS A 180 -0.31 -5.76 0.47
CA HIS A 180 0.74 -5.65 -0.53
C HIS A 180 1.52 -6.93 -0.75
N GLN A 181 1.32 -8.01 0.03
CA GLN A 181 2.15 -9.23 -0.04
C GLN A 181 2.29 -9.83 -1.45
N TRP A 182 1.24 -9.73 -2.30
CA TRP A 182 1.24 -10.34 -3.64
C TRP A 182 2.18 -9.64 -4.62
N LEU A 183 2.31 -8.31 -4.54
CA LEU A 183 3.08 -7.52 -5.49
C LEU A 183 4.59 -7.80 -5.45
N PRO A 184 5.29 -7.80 -4.29
CA PRO A 184 6.69 -8.15 -4.25
C PRO A 184 6.92 -9.60 -4.67
N LEU A 185 5.99 -10.54 -4.39
CA LEU A 185 6.11 -11.92 -4.86
C LEU A 185 6.08 -12.02 -6.39
N LEU A 186 5.20 -11.28 -7.04
CA LEU A 186 5.19 -11.18 -8.50
C LEU A 186 6.49 -10.59 -9.03
N LEU A 187 6.93 -9.46 -8.46
CA LEU A 187 8.13 -8.76 -8.91
C LEU A 187 9.41 -9.59 -8.72
N MET A 188 9.50 -10.36 -7.62
CA MET A 188 10.58 -11.33 -7.41
C MET A 188 10.52 -12.50 -8.39
N THR A 189 9.32 -12.92 -8.81
CA THR A 189 9.16 -14.00 -9.79
C THR A 189 9.66 -13.57 -11.16
N ILE A 190 9.30 -12.35 -11.60
CA ILE A 190 9.69 -11.82 -12.93
C ILE A 190 11.06 -11.12 -12.92
N SER A 191 11.81 -11.15 -11.82
CA SER A 191 13.15 -10.57 -11.76
C SER A 191 14.14 -11.36 -12.62
N PRO A 192 15.34 -10.81 -12.89
CA PRO A 192 16.47 -11.57 -13.42
C PRO A 192 16.73 -12.86 -12.63
N GLU A 193 17.49 -13.79 -13.22
CA GLU A 193 17.93 -15.05 -12.61
C GLU A 193 18.92 -14.82 -11.45
N ASP A 194 18.44 -14.14 -10.42
CA ASP A 194 19.16 -13.79 -9.21
C ASP A 194 18.26 -14.04 -8.00
N VAL A 195 18.88 -14.19 -6.83
CA VAL A 195 18.21 -14.53 -5.59
C VAL A 195 17.54 -13.27 -5.01
N SER A 196 16.22 -13.32 -4.88
CA SER A 196 15.48 -12.35 -4.08
C SER A 196 15.05 -12.96 -2.75
N LYS A 197 15.09 -12.16 -1.69
CA LYS A 197 14.68 -12.57 -0.35
C LYS A 197 13.85 -11.48 0.33
N ILE A 198 12.67 -11.86 0.82
CA ILE A 198 11.81 -10.96 1.56
C ILE A 198 11.36 -11.57 2.89
N ARG A 199 11.06 -10.71 3.86
CA ARG A 199 10.40 -11.08 5.11
C ARG A 199 8.95 -10.63 5.08
N LEU A 200 8.02 -11.55 5.30
CA LEU A 200 6.60 -11.29 5.41
C LEU A 200 6.10 -11.65 6.80
N GLY A 201 5.03 -11.00 7.25
CA GLY A 201 4.25 -11.47 8.40
C GLY A 201 3.49 -12.76 8.07
N LYS A 202 2.38 -12.99 8.77
CA LYS A 202 1.48 -14.11 8.46
C LYS A 202 0.95 -13.97 7.01
N LEU A 203 1.05 -15.05 6.23
CA LEU A 203 0.50 -15.08 4.87
C LEU A 203 -1.02 -15.03 4.91
N THR A 204 -1.60 -14.23 4.01
CA THR A 204 -3.05 -14.24 3.78
C THR A 204 -3.48 -15.45 2.95
N GLU A 205 -4.75 -15.83 3.00
CA GLU A 205 -5.30 -16.91 2.16
C GLU A 205 -5.12 -16.63 0.67
N PHE A 206 -5.35 -15.37 0.28
CA PHE A 206 -5.08 -14.88 -1.07
C PHE A 206 -3.61 -15.11 -1.46
N THR A 207 -2.66 -14.71 -0.60
CA THR A 207 -1.23 -14.87 -0.88
C THR A 207 -0.82 -16.34 -0.97
N MET A 208 -1.40 -17.21 -0.14
CA MET A 208 -1.14 -18.65 -0.22
C MET A 208 -1.62 -19.24 -1.55
N GLN A 209 -2.79 -18.84 -2.03
CA GLN A 209 -3.26 -19.26 -3.35
C GLN A 209 -2.39 -18.66 -4.46
N TYR A 210 -2.05 -17.38 -4.36
CA TYR A 210 -1.23 -16.70 -5.35
C TYR A 210 0.16 -17.35 -5.53
N LEU A 211 0.77 -17.85 -4.46
CA LEU A 211 2.02 -18.62 -4.55
C LEU A 211 1.87 -19.92 -5.35
N ARG A 212 0.70 -20.58 -5.31
CA ARG A 212 0.40 -21.76 -6.13
C ARG A 212 0.24 -21.36 -7.59
N ASP A 213 -0.46 -20.26 -7.85
CA ASP A 213 -0.67 -19.74 -9.20
C ASP A 213 0.66 -19.33 -9.85
N LEU A 214 1.56 -18.70 -9.09
CA LEU A 214 2.92 -18.36 -9.56
C LEU A 214 3.74 -19.61 -9.92
N ARG A 215 3.62 -20.68 -9.13
CA ARG A 215 4.27 -21.97 -9.46
C ARG A 215 3.68 -22.56 -10.72
N ASP A 216 2.36 -22.59 -10.85
CA ASP A 216 1.69 -23.24 -11.98
C ASP A 216 1.91 -22.47 -13.29
N PHE A 217 2.01 -21.14 -13.24
CA PHE A 217 2.22 -20.28 -14.42
C PHE A 217 3.70 -20.09 -14.78
N PHE A 218 4.57 -19.79 -13.80
CA PHE A 218 5.98 -19.47 -14.04
C PHE A 218 6.95 -20.62 -13.74
N GLY A 219 6.49 -21.70 -13.09
CA GLY A 219 7.37 -22.79 -12.64
C GLY A 219 8.25 -22.44 -11.43
N ILE A 220 8.11 -21.25 -10.85
CA ILE A 220 8.93 -20.80 -9.71
C ILE A 220 8.35 -21.31 -8.40
N THR A 221 9.22 -21.87 -7.56
CA THR A 221 8.87 -22.27 -6.20
C THR A 221 9.59 -21.40 -5.18
N PHE A 222 8.84 -20.85 -4.23
CA PHE A 222 9.39 -20.09 -3.13
C PHE A 222 9.84 -21.01 -2.00
N LYS A 223 11.07 -20.82 -1.52
CA LYS A 223 11.55 -21.42 -0.28
C LYS A 223 11.01 -20.64 0.91
N ILE A 224 10.13 -21.27 1.67
CA ILE A 224 9.45 -20.67 2.82
C ILE A 224 10.15 -21.16 4.11
N LYS A 225 10.69 -20.23 4.90
CA LYS A 225 11.35 -20.52 6.19
C LYS A 225 10.69 -19.69 7.30
N PRO A 226 9.99 -20.33 8.27
CA PRO A 226 9.46 -19.61 9.43
C PRO A 226 10.61 -19.13 10.35
N ASP A 227 10.45 -17.95 10.92
CA ASP A 227 11.31 -17.38 11.95
C ASP A 227 10.51 -17.31 13.26
N THR A 228 10.82 -18.20 14.21
CA THR A 228 10.06 -18.32 15.46
C THR A 228 10.27 -17.15 16.41
N HIS A 229 11.39 -16.42 16.29
CA HIS A 229 11.70 -15.30 17.17
C HIS A 229 10.85 -14.08 16.83
N THR A 230 10.77 -13.74 15.54
CA THR A 230 9.96 -12.60 15.07
C THR A 230 8.53 -12.99 14.70
N LYS A 231 8.21 -14.29 14.69
CA LYS A 231 6.91 -14.83 14.22
C LYS A 231 6.60 -14.45 12.76
N THR A 232 7.65 -14.21 11.98
CA THR A 232 7.58 -13.86 10.55
C THR A 232 8.01 -15.03 9.69
N ILE A 233 7.93 -14.87 8.38
CA ILE A 233 8.28 -15.87 7.39
C ILE A 233 9.25 -15.26 6.39
N LEU A 234 10.37 -15.96 6.14
CA LEU A 234 11.32 -15.61 5.10
C LEU A 234 10.97 -16.37 3.83
N LEU A 235 10.78 -15.64 2.74
CA LEU A 235 10.56 -16.19 1.41
C LEU A 235 11.78 -15.89 0.53
N THR A 236 12.21 -16.89 -0.23
CA THR A 236 13.34 -16.78 -1.15
C THR A 236 12.99 -17.46 -2.47
N CYS A 237 13.27 -16.79 -3.59
CA CYS A 237 13.16 -17.39 -4.92
C CYS A 237 14.29 -16.88 -5.81
N VAL A 238 14.49 -17.59 -6.93
CA VAL A 238 15.28 -17.11 -8.06
C VAL A 238 14.29 -16.66 -9.12
N GLY A 239 14.47 -15.47 -9.69
CA GLY A 239 13.58 -14.96 -10.73
C GLY A 239 13.69 -15.73 -12.04
N THR A 240 12.69 -15.61 -12.92
CA THR A 240 12.63 -16.32 -14.20
C THR A 240 13.49 -15.70 -15.30
N GLY A 241 14.18 -14.59 -15.06
CA GLY A 241 14.91 -13.89 -16.11
C GLY A 241 14.00 -13.08 -17.05
N PHE A 242 12.80 -12.67 -16.60
CA PHE A 242 11.83 -12.03 -17.50
C PHE A 242 12.33 -10.66 -17.96
N LEU A 243 12.36 -10.45 -19.28
CA LEU A 243 12.76 -9.19 -19.89
C LEU A 243 11.58 -8.57 -20.63
N ASN A 244 11.44 -7.25 -20.49
CA ASN A 244 10.46 -6.49 -21.25
C ASN A 244 10.84 -6.46 -22.73
N VAL A 245 10.14 -7.27 -23.52
CA VAL A 245 10.34 -7.40 -24.98
C VAL A 245 10.07 -6.11 -25.76
N ASN A 246 9.29 -5.19 -25.18
CA ASN A 246 8.91 -3.94 -25.85
C ASN A 246 9.98 -2.83 -25.73
N ARG A 247 11.05 -3.07 -24.95
CA ARG A 247 12.17 -2.13 -24.83
C ARG A 247 13.41 -2.71 -25.51
N LYS A 248 13.79 -2.14 -26.66
CA LYS A 248 14.99 -2.54 -27.40
C LYS A 248 16.24 -2.33 -26.54
N THR A 249 17.22 -3.24 -26.68
CA THR A 249 18.58 -3.08 -26.16
C THR A 249 19.21 -1.87 -26.81
N THR A 250 19.32 -0.75 -26.10
CA THR A 250 20.36 0.25 -26.36
C THR A 250 21.66 -0.23 -25.78
#